data_AF-A0A7S0RWM3-F1
#
_entry.id   AF-A0A7S0RWM3-F1
#
_cell.length_a   1.000
_cell.length_b   1.000
_cell.length_c   1.000
_cell.angle_alpha   90.00
_cell.angle_beta   90.00
_cell.angle_gamma   90.00
#
_symmetry.space_group_name_H-M   'P 1'
#
loop_
_entity.id
_entity.type
_entity.pdbx_description
1 polymer ?
#
loop_
_entity_poly.entity_id
_entity_poly.type
_entity_poly.pdbx_seq_one_letter_code
_entity_poly.pdbx_strand_id
1 'polypeptide(L)'
;AGPAGAGSRLLTASSSSSIAQLGEAGGPHAKSRFAQEADKLVLEFDVAPDTDLNKVSEVELRLAKEKMDQEFMRNRILPGHPEYVYDKQVEFGPATSQNDWDDSD
;
A
#
# COMPACT_ATOMS: atom_id res chain seq x y z
N ALA A 1 56.57 11.88 33.82
CA ALA A 1 55.71 10.72 33.53
C ALA A 1 55.26 10.84 32.07
N GLY A 2 55.44 9.80 31.27
CA GLY A 2 55.65 9.89 29.81
C GLY A 2 54.42 10.17 28.94
N PRO A 3 54.62 10.57 27.66
CA PRO A 3 53.54 10.68 26.69
C PRO A 3 53.25 9.30 26.07
N ALA A 4 52.02 8.85 26.24
CA ALA A 4 51.50 7.62 25.66
C ALA A 4 51.08 7.83 24.20
N GLY A 5 51.33 6.82 23.38
CA GLY A 5 50.39 6.42 22.33
C GLY A 5 50.75 6.80 20.90
N ALA A 6 51.73 6.10 20.32
CA ALA A 6 51.81 5.89 18.88
C ALA A 6 50.60 5.05 18.41
N GLY A 7 50.03 5.40 17.26
CA GLY A 7 48.88 4.68 16.70
C GLY A 7 48.54 5.08 15.26
N SER A 8 49.50 4.95 14.36
CA SER A 8 49.26 4.97 12.91
C SER A 8 48.36 3.80 12.52
N ARG A 9 47.28 4.07 11.76
CA ARG A 9 46.67 3.13 10.80
C ARG A 9 45.68 3.87 9.90
N LEU A 10 46.20 4.38 8.79
CA LEU A 10 45.43 4.73 7.60
C LEU A 10 44.87 3.44 7.01
N LEU A 11 43.54 3.33 6.92
CA LEU A 11 42.86 2.24 6.22
C LEU A 11 42.26 2.81 4.94
N THR A 12 43.01 2.71 3.84
CA THR A 12 42.53 3.03 2.49
C THR A 12 41.76 1.81 1.97
N ALA A 13 40.44 1.77 2.18
CA ALA A 13 39.59 0.81 1.50
C ALA A 13 39.11 1.43 0.19
N SER A 14 39.86 1.16 -0.89
CA SER A 14 39.44 1.42 -2.26
C SER A 14 38.57 0.24 -2.71
N SER A 15 37.26 0.40 -2.64
CA SER A 15 36.31 -0.53 -3.26
C SER A 15 35.68 0.16 -4.46
N SER A 16 36.38 0.06 -5.58
CA SER A 16 35.90 0.44 -6.89
C SER A 16 34.73 -0.48 -7.27
N SER A 17 33.53 0.07 -7.37
CA SER A 17 32.39 -0.59 -8.03
C SER A 17 31.97 0.31 -9.18
N SER A 18 32.55 0.01 -10.34
CA SER A 18 32.25 0.64 -11.61
C SER A 18 30.81 0.30 -12.00
N ILE A 19 29.86 1.15 -11.61
CA ILE A 19 28.52 1.08 -12.20
C ILE A 19 28.65 1.62 -13.62
N ALA A 20 28.47 0.73 -14.59
CA ALA A 20 28.60 1.04 -16.00
C ALA A 20 27.61 2.15 -16.36
N GLN A 21 28.17 3.30 -16.71
CA GLN A 21 27.47 4.41 -17.32
C GLN A 21 27.15 4.01 -18.76
N LEU A 22 26.01 3.33 -18.95
CA LEU A 22 25.39 3.17 -20.25
C LEU A 22 24.62 4.46 -20.53
N GLY A 23 25.15 5.24 -21.47
CA GLY A 23 24.48 6.42 -21.97
C GLY A 23 23.20 6.05 -22.71
N GLU A 24 22.16 6.85 -22.52
CA GLU A 24 21.00 6.84 -23.41
C GLU A 24 20.77 8.27 -23.91
N ALA A 25 21.20 8.49 -25.14
CA ALA A 25 20.79 9.63 -25.94
C ALA A 25 19.58 9.21 -26.77
N GLY A 26 18.44 9.89 -26.57
CA GLY A 26 17.44 10.11 -27.62
C GLY A 26 16.10 9.37 -27.51
N GLY A 27 15.01 10.15 -27.38
CA GLY A 27 13.68 9.80 -27.91
C GLY A 27 12.50 9.92 -26.93
N PRO A 28 11.44 10.70 -27.25
CA PRO A 28 10.25 10.78 -26.41
C PRO A 28 9.33 9.57 -26.64
N HIS A 29 8.97 8.90 -25.55
CA HIS A 29 7.81 8.02 -25.39
C HIS A 29 7.74 6.75 -26.27
N ALA A 30 8.53 5.74 -25.91
CA ALA A 30 8.12 4.34 -26.12
C ALA A 30 7.71 3.73 -24.77
N LYS A 31 6.54 4.11 -24.25
CA LYS A 31 5.92 3.35 -23.15
C LYS A 31 5.57 1.99 -23.73
N SER A 32 6.22 0.94 -23.24
CA SER A 32 6.03 -0.45 -23.66
C SER A 32 4.53 -0.81 -23.78
N ARG A 33 4.12 -1.38 -24.92
CA ARG A 33 2.75 -1.85 -25.17
C ARG A 33 2.27 -2.84 -24.10
N PHE A 34 3.20 -3.59 -23.51
CA PHE A 34 2.96 -4.50 -22.40
C PHE A 34 2.48 -3.80 -21.12
N ALA A 35 2.95 -2.59 -20.85
CA ALA A 35 2.51 -1.81 -19.69
C ALA A 35 1.07 -1.30 -19.88
N GLN A 36 0.69 -0.97 -21.12
CA GLN A 36 -0.65 -0.46 -21.41
C GLN A 36 -1.76 -1.51 -21.29
N GLU A 37 -1.43 -2.79 -21.45
CA GLU A 37 -2.41 -3.88 -21.40
C GLU A 37 -2.63 -4.41 -19.98
N ALA A 38 -1.59 -4.36 -19.12
CA ALA A 38 -1.70 -4.71 -17.71
C ALA A 38 -2.64 -3.76 -16.95
N ASP A 39 -2.49 -2.44 -17.15
CA ASP A 39 -3.39 -1.44 -16.53
C ASP A 39 -4.84 -1.58 -17.01
N LYS A 40 -5.05 -2.08 -18.23
CA LYS A 40 -6.38 -2.28 -18.82
C LYS A 40 -7.07 -3.56 -18.33
N LEU A 41 -6.32 -4.58 -17.92
CA LEU A 41 -6.88 -5.84 -17.40
C LEU A 41 -7.16 -5.81 -15.88
N VAL A 42 -6.65 -4.81 -15.17
CA VAL A 42 -6.89 -4.60 -13.73
C VAL A 42 -8.31 -4.05 -13.46
N LEU A 43 -9.01 -3.54 -14.47
CA LEU A 43 -10.29 -2.85 -14.33
C LEU A 43 -11.45 -3.71 -14.82
N GLU A 44 -11.93 -4.60 -13.96
CA GLU A 44 -13.34 -4.99 -13.77
C GLU A 44 -13.42 -6.24 -12.87
N PHE A 45 -12.77 -6.21 -11.70
CA PHE A 45 -13.09 -7.15 -10.63
C PHE A 45 -14.08 -6.47 -9.68
N ASP A 46 -15.37 -6.68 -9.92
CA ASP A 46 -16.42 -6.37 -8.96
C ASP A 46 -16.47 -7.51 -7.94
N VAL A 47 -15.89 -7.27 -6.76
CA VAL A 47 -16.15 -8.11 -5.59
C VAL A 47 -17.63 -7.93 -5.27
N ALA A 48 -18.46 -8.89 -5.69
CA ALA A 48 -19.86 -8.90 -5.29
C ALA A 48 -19.92 -8.94 -3.75
N PRO A 49 -20.87 -8.23 -3.12
CA PRO A 49 -20.96 -8.15 -1.66
C PRO A 49 -21.10 -9.53 -0.99
N ASP A 50 -21.59 -10.53 -1.73
CA ASP A 50 -21.80 -11.90 -1.25
C ASP A 50 -20.63 -12.86 -1.56
N THR A 51 -19.48 -12.34 -2.03
CA THR A 51 -18.32 -13.17 -2.35
C THR A 51 -17.65 -13.70 -1.08
N ASP A 52 -17.52 -15.02 -0.95
CA ASP A 52 -16.82 -15.64 0.17
C ASP A 52 -15.30 -15.46 0.05
N LEU A 53 -14.78 -14.42 0.73
CA LEU A 53 -13.37 -14.05 0.74
C LEU A 53 -12.45 -15.13 1.33
N ASN A 54 -13.00 -16.17 2.00
CA ASN A 54 -12.20 -17.29 2.49
C ASN A 54 -11.90 -18.34 1.42
N LYS A 55 -12.57 -18.28 0.25
CA LYS A 55 -12.45 -19.26 -0.83
C LYS A 55 -11.80 -18.73 -2.11
N VAL A 56 -11.52 -17.43 -2.18
CA VAL A 56 -10.90 -16.81 -3.36
C VAL A 56 -9.40 -17.11 -3.41
N SER A 57 -8.81 -16.95 -4.60
CA SER A 57 -7.36 -17.03 -4.76
C SER A 57 -6.64 -15.83 -4.12
N GLU A 58 -5.35 -15.97 -3.83
CA GLU A 58 -4.52 -14.89 -3.29
C GLU A 58 -4.50 -13.64 -4.19
N VAL A 59 -4.55 -13.83 -5.50
CA VAL A 59 -4.56 -12.71 -6.47
C VAL A 59 -5.88 -11.94 -6.38
N GLU A 60 -7.00 -12.66 -6.38
CA GLU A 60 -8.34 -12.08 -6.22
C GLU A 60 -8.50 -11.41 -4.86
N LEU A 61 -7.95 -11.99 -3.79
CA LEU A 61 -7.97 -11.42 -2.44
C LEU A 61 -7.24 -10.07 -2.39
N ARG A 62 -6.10 -9.96 -3.06
CA ARG A 62 -5.35 -8.70 -3.16
C ARG A 62 -6.12 -7.64 -3.93
N LEU A 63 -6.74 -8.01 -5.05
CA LEU A 63 -7.57 -7.11 -5.84
C LEU A 63 -8.80 -6.64 -5.04
N ALA A 64 -9.44 -7.55 -4.32
CA ALA A 64 -10.57 -7.23 -3.46
C ALA A 64 -10.19 -6.22 -2.38
N LYS A 65 -9.05 -6.45 -1.72
CA LYS A 65 -8.50 -5.53 -0.73
C LYS A 65 -8.19 -4.15 -1.33
N GLU A 66 -7.53 -4.11 -2.48
CA GLU A 66 -7.17 -2.84 -3.14
C GLU A 66 -8.42 -2.03 -3.50
N LYS A 67 -9.47 -2.70 -4.00
CA LYS A 67 -10.75 -2.04 -4.29
C LYS A 67 -11.41 -1.47 -3.03
N MET A 68 -11.46 -2.24 -1.94
CA MET A 68 -11.99 -1.76 -0.66
C MET A 68 -11.20 -0.56 -0.14
N ASP A 69 -9.87 -0.58 -0.27
CA ASP A 69 -9.00 0.52 0.12
C ASP A 69 -9.29 1.78 -0.72
N GLN A 70 -9.49 1.64 -2.04
CA GLN A 70 -9.86 2.77 -2.91
C GLN A 70 -11.20 3.40 -2.52
N GLU A 71 -12.22 2.59 -2.26
CA GLU A 71 -13.53 3.08 -1.84
C GLU A 71 -13.47 3.79 -0.49
N PHE A 72 -12.72 3.22 0.46
CA PHE A 72 -12.48 3.85 1.75
C PHE A 72 -11.78 5.21 1.58
N MET A 73 -10.71 5.28 0.79
CA MET A 73 -9.98 6.53 0.59
C MET A 73 -10.83 7.61 -0.08
N ARG A 74 -11.71 7.22 -1.01
CA ARG A 74 -12.66 8.14 -1.64
C ARG A 74 -13.68 8.69 -0.65
N ASN A 75 -14.17 7.85 0.26
CA ASN A 75 -15.22 8.21 1.20
C ASN A 75 -14.69 8.76 2.54
N ARG A 76 -13.38 8.72 2.75
CA ARG A 76 -12.74 9.18 3.98
C ARG A 76 -12.83 10.70 4.09
N ILE A 77 -13.41 11.17 5.19
CA ILE A 77 -13.46 12.58 5.55
C ILE A 77 -12.17 12.95 6.30
N LEU A 78 -11.41 13.90 5.76
CA LEU A 78 -10.13 14.35 6.32
C LEU A 78 -10.30 15.53 7.29
N PRO A 79 -9.40 15.70 8.27
CA PRO A 79 -9.34 16.92 9.07
C PRO A 79 -9.21 18.16 8.16
N GLY A 80 -10.12 19.11 8.30
CA GLY A 80 -10.23 20.28 7.43
C GLY A 80 -11.33 20.22 6.37
N HIS A 81 -11.95 19.05 6.17
CA HIS A 81 -13.23 18.96 5.44
C HIS A 81 -14.37 19.52 6.33
N PRO A 82 -15.35 20.26 5.77
CA PRO A 82 -16.44 20.84 6.57
C PRO A 82 -17.29 19.81 7.31
N GLU A 83 -17.35 18.57 6.81
CA GLU A 83 -18.08 17.47 7.44
C GLU A 83 -17.23 16.66 8.42
N TYR A 84 -15.97 17.05 8.65
CA TYR A 84 -15.10 16.37 9.61
C TYR A 84 -15.52 16.74 11.04
N VAL A 85 -15.99 15.74 11.78
CA VAL A 85 -16.41 15.89 13.18
C VAL A 85 -15.49 15.05 14.06
N TYR A 86 -14.82 15.71 15.00
CA TYR A 86 -14.08 15.03 16.08
C TYR A 86 -15.07 14.30 16.98
N ASP A 87 -14.70 13.09 17.40
CA ASP A 87 -15.50 12.24 18.29
C ASP A 87 -16.96 12.09 17.81
N LYS A 88 -17.14 11.75 16.52
CA LYS A 88 -18.47 11.53 15.93
C LYS A 88 -19.24 10.45 16.71
N GLN A 89 -20.23 10.86 17.49
CA GLN A 89 -21.17 9.97 18.17
C GLN A 89 -22.35 9.68 17.25
N VAL A 90 -22.75 8.42 17.17
CA VAL A 90 -23.90 7.96 16.39
C VAL A 90 -24.72 7.05 17.28
N GLU A 91 -26.01 7.37 17.44
CA GLU A 91 -26.95 6.47 18.07
C GLU A 91 -27.31 5.36 17.08
N PHE A 92 -26.94 4.14 17.41
CA PHE A 92 -27.42 2.96 16.69
C PHE A 92 -28.81 2.62 17.20
N GLY A 93 -29.77 2.46 16.29
CA GLY A 93 -31.12 2.02 16.64
C GLY A 93 -31.14 0.58 17.18
N PRO A 94 -32.33 0.04 17.47
CA PRO A 94 -32.48 -1.36 17.87
C PRO A 94 -31.87 -2.29 16.79
N ALA A 95 -31.29 -3.41 17.24
CA ALA A 95 -30.65 -4.37 16.35
C ALA A 95 -31.63 -4.82 15.25
N THR A 96 -31.22 -4.66 13.99
CA THR A 96 -32.01 -5.06 12.82
C THR A 96 -31.82 -6.51 12.43
N SER A 97 -30.84 -7.19 13.04
CA SER A 97 -30.51 -8.60 12.78
C SER A 97 -30.11 -9.28 14.09
N GLN A 98 -30.50 -10.55 14.24
CA GLN A 98 -30.01 -11.38 15.33
C GLN A 98 -28.49 -11.54 15.19
N ASN A 99 -27.76 -11.40 16.29
CA ASN A 99 -26.31 -11.54 16.33
C ASN A 99 -25.95 -12.59 17.37
N ASP A 100 -25.43 -13.73 16.90
CA ASP A 100 -25.12 -14.89 17.75
C ASP A 100 -23.92 -14.66 18.68
N TRP A 101 -23.28 -13.49 18.65
CA TRP A 101 -22.10 -13.20 19.47
C TRP A 101 -22.46 -12.70 20.87
N ASP A 102 -23.70 -12.25 21.09
CA ASP A 102 -24.18 -11.75 22.40
C ASP A 102 -25.07 -12.80 23.14
N ASP A 103 -25.28 -13.98 22.54
CA ASP A 103 -26.15 -15.05 23.06
C ASP A 103 -25.47 -15.97 24.10
N SER A 104 -24.48 -15.45 24.84
CA SER A 104 -23.76 -16.20 25.89
C SER A 104 -24.00 -15.62 27.28
N ASP A 105 -24.96 -16.19 28.00
CA ASP A 105 -25.16 -16.06 29.46
C ASP A 105 -25.33 -17.47 30.08
#